data_AF-A0A251XPJ2-F1
#
_entry.id   AF-A0A251XPJ2-F1
#
_cell.length_a   1.000
_cell.length_b   1.000
_cell.length_c   1.000
_cell.angle_alpha   90.00
_cell.angle_beta   90.00
_cell.angle_gamma   90.00
#
_symmetry.space_group_name_H-M   'P 1'
#
loop_
_entity.id
_entity.type
_entity.pdbx_description
1 polymer ?
#
loop_
_entity_poly.entity_id
_entity_poly.type
_entity_poly.pdbx_seq_one_letter_code
_entity_poly.pdbx_strand_id
1 'polypeptide(L)' 'MGAEIAAVAVVVDRSTDAREVIEAAGHRYLYAIGLEDLGLA' A
#
# COMPACT_ATOMS: atom_id res chain seq x y z
N MET A 1 -18.34 18.91 7.28
CA MET A 1 -17.86 17.91 6.30
C MET A 1 -16.58 17.29 6.85
N GLY A 2 -16.34 16.00 6.63
CA GLY A 2 -15.12 15.29 7.07
C GLY A 2 -14.00 15.35 6.04
N ALA A 3 -12.84 14.76 6.36
CA ALA A 3 -11.75 14.58 5.40
C ALA A 3 -12.00 13.37 4.48
N GLU A 4 -11.59 13.49 3.23
CA GLU A 4 -11.59 12.38 2.27
C GLU A 4 -10.23 11.68 2.28
N ILE A 5 -10.25 10.34 2.33
CA ILE A 5 -9.03 9.55 2.24
C ILE A 5 -8.68 9.37 0.76
N ALA A 6 -7.65 10.09 0.32
CA ALA A 6 -7.19 10.02 -1.08
C ALA A 6 -6.49 8.68 -1.41
N ALA A 7 -5.62 8.20 -0.52
CA ALA A 7 -4.89 6.93 -0.64
C ALA A 7 -4.16 6.59 0.66
N VAL A 8 -3.70 5.35 0.77
CA VAL A 8 -2.63 4.94 1.70
C VAL A 8 -1.35 4.76 0.90
N ALA A 9 -0.29 5.47 1.29
CA ALA A 9 1.02 5.38 0.67
C ALA A 9 2.05 4.92 1.70
N VAL A 10 2.79 3.86 1.39
CA VAL A 10 3.89 3.34 2.21
C VAL A 10 5.22 3.48 1.48
N VAL A 11 6.32 3.47 2.24
CA VAL A 11 7.65 3.49 1.63
C VAL A 11 7.97 2.12 1.03
N VAL A 12 7.88 1.06 1.84
CA VAL A 12 8.25 -0.31 1.45
C VAL A 12 7.03 -1.21 1.50
N ASP A 13 6.71 -1.86 0.38
CA ASP A 13 5.81 -3.01 0.36
C ASP A 13 6.60 -4.29 0.61
N ARG A 14 6.14 -5.09 1.57
CA ARG A 14 6.81 -6.32 2.02
C ARG A 14 6.12 -7.59 1.51
N SER A 15 5.28 -7.49 0.49
CA SER A 15 4.53 -8.62 -0.07
C SER A 15 3.73 -9.39 1.00
N THR A 16 3.09 -8.63 1.91
CA THR A 16 2.05 -9.15 2.82
C THR A 16 0.67 -8.88 2.20
N ASP A 17 -0.42 -9.24 2.89
CA ASP A 17 -1.80 -8.95 2.44
C ASP A 17 -2.26 -7.48 2.66
N ALA A 18 -1.32 -6.54 2.77
CA ALA A 18 -1.63 -5.16 3.15
C ALA A 18 -2.41 -4.43 2.06
N ARG A 19 -2.07 -4.71 0.80
CA ARG A 19 -2.76 -4.13 -0.36
C ARG A 19 -4.20 -4.60 -0.41
N GLU A 20 -4.42 -5.90 -0.28
CA GLU A 20 -5.74 -6.55 -0.34
C GLU A 20 -6.66 -6.00 0.75
N VAL A 21 -6.16 -5.89 1.99
CA VAL A 21 -6.92 -5.35 3.11
C VAL A 21 -7.34 -3.89 2.87
N ILE A 22 -6.43 -3.06 2.37
CA ILE A 22 -6.68 -1.63 2.15
C ILE A 22 -7.60 -1.39 0.94
N GLU A 23 -7.40 -2.13 -0.15
CA GLU A 23 -8.28 -2.07 -1.32
C GLU A 23 -9.68 -2.61 -0.98
N ALA A 24 -9.81 -3.65 -0.14
CA ALA A 24 -11.10 -4.13 0.36
C ALA A 24 -11.82 -3.12 1.27
N ALA A 25 -11.08 -2.24 1.95
CA ALA A 25 -11.63 -1.11 2.70
C ALA A 25 -12.05 0.07 1.80
N GLY A 26 -11.84 -0.01 0.48
CA GLY A 26 -12.21 1.03 -0.47
C GLY A 26 -11.17 2.14 -0.62
N HIS A 27 -9.93 1.90 -0.20
CA HIS A 27 -8.85 2.87 -0.29
C HIS A 27 -7.79 2.44 -1.31
N ARG A 28 -7.27 3.39 -2.09
CA ARG A 28 -6.15 3.14 -3.01
C ARG A 28 -4.88 2.85 -2.21
N TYR A 29 -4.14 1.81 -2.59
CA TYR A 29 -2.83 1.48 -2.03
C TYR A 29 -1.69 1.86 -2.97
N LEU A 30 -0.63 2.46 -2.41
CA LEU A 30 0.57 2.90 -3.13
C LEU A 30 1.81 2.50 -2.32
N TYR A 31 2.87 2.06 -3.01
CA TYR A 31 4.18 1.83 -2.41
C TYR A 31 5.29 2.41 -3.30
N ALA A 32 6.37 2.88 -2.68
CA ALA A 32 7.50 3.45 -3.41
C ALA A 32 8.50 2.40 -3.90
N ILE A 33 8.75 1.35 -3.10
CA ILE A 33 9.65 0.23 -3.40
C ILE A 33 9.07 -1.09 -2.86
N GLY A 34 9.27 -2.18 -3.59
CA GLY A 34 8.92 -3.55 -3.19
C GLY A 34 10.13 -4.38 -2.79
N LEU A 35 9.90 -5.65 -2.41
CA LEU A 35 10.98 -6.60 -2.12
C LEU A 35 11.89 -6.88 -3.33
N GLU A 36 11.33 -6.83 -4.55
CA GLU A 36 12.10 -6.97 -5.80
C GLU A 36 13.15 -5.85 -5.96
N ASP A 37 12.77 -4.59 -5.68
CA ASP A 37 13.67 -3.43 -5.74
C ASP A 37 14.81 -3.51 -4.71
N LEU A 38 14.59 -4.28 -3.63
CA LEU A 38 15.54 -4.49 -2.55
C LEU A 38 16.40 -5.77 -2.73
N GLY A 39 16.11 -6.60 -3.73
CA GLY A 39 16.78 -7.90 -3.92
C GLY A 39 16.41 -8.93 -2.85
N LEU A 40 15.16 -8.90 -2.35
CA LEU A 40 14.64 -9.73 -1.26
C LEU A 40 13.46 -10.63 -1.67
N ALA A 41 13.18 -10.75 -2.97
CA ALA A 41 12.09 -11.55 -3.53
C ALA A 41 12.52 -13.00 -3.84
#